data_AF-A0A2X1MML4-F1
#
_entry.id   AF-A0A2X1MML4-F1
#
_cell.length_a   1.000
_cell.length_b   1.000
_cell.length_c   1.000
_cell.angle_alpha   90.00
_cell.angle_beta   90.00
_cell.angle_gamma   90.00
#
_symmetry.space_group_name_H-M   'P 1'
#
loop_
_entity.id
_entity.type
_entity.pdbx_description
1 polymer ?
#
loop_
_entity_poly.entity_id
_entity_poly.type
_entity_poly.pdbx_seq_one_letter_code
_entity_poly.pdbx_strand_id
1 'polypeptide(L)'
;MMKSDEKYQVPAWMRPLLPLLCNTGGNDPEELLNDTETTASANVVRYVLIVAVRSQVDLLQLLYRKGLLRTEIPGGFSPEEAQALLDNLVRSHISKALSGERMAARDRNADLAWIGQQLVRCRLVCPCQHWKRMG
;
A
#
# COMPACT_ATOMS: atom_id res chain seq x y z
N MET A 1 8.72 -34.56 -14.65
CA MET A 1 8.51 -33.26 -13.99
C MET A 1 7.03 -32.94 -14.14
N MET A 2 6.24 -32.96 -13.06
CA MET A 2 4.81 -32.63 -13.16
C MET A 2 4.69 -31.15 -13.55
N LYS A 3 4.15 -30.88 -14.74
CA LYS A 3 3.60 -29.55 -15.07
C LYS A 3 2.30 -29.45 -14.28
N SER A 4 2.37 -28.91 -13.08
CA SER A 4 1.17 -28.50 -12.36
C SER A 4 0.63 -27.26 -13.07
N ASP A 5 -0.51 -27.41 -13.76
CA ASP A 5 -1.30 -26.34 -14.41
C ASP A 5 -1.86 -25.29 -13.41
N GLU A 6 -1.22 -25.17 -12.26
CA GLU A 6 -1.66 -24.33 -11.16
C GLU A 6 -1.22 -22.90 -11.47
N LYS A 7 -2.08 -22.17 -12.18
CA LYS A 7 -1.93 -20.72 -12.36
C LYS A 7 -1.86 -20.05 -11.00
N TYR A 8 -0.87 -19.19 -10.83
CA TYR A 8 -0.73 -18.32 -9.68
C TYR A 8 -1.98 -17.45 -9.57
N GLN A 9 -2.79 -17.68 -8.54
CA GLN A 9 -4.00 -16.90 -8.27
C GLN A 9 -3.64 -15.69 -7.41
N VAL A 10 -3.69 -14.49 -7.98
CA VAL A 10 -3.52 -13.24 -7.21
C VAL A 10 -4.80 -12.99 -6.40
N PRO A 11 -4.76 -13.07 -5.05
CA PRO A 11 -5.93 -12.80 -4.24
C PRO A 11 -6.39 -11.34 -4.37
N ALA A 12 -7.69 -11.11 -4.22
CA ALA A 12 -8.32 -9.80 -4.43
C ALA A 12 -7.65 -8.66 -3.62
N TRP A 13 -7.23 -8.94 -2.38
CA TRP A 13 -6.56 -7.99 -1.50
C TRP A 13 -5.20 -7.51 -2.04
N MET A 14 -4.55 -8.31 -2.88
CA MET A 14 -3.21 -8.02 -3.42
C MET A 14 -3.27 -7.31 -4.78
N ARG A 15 -4.40 -7.36 -5.50
CA ARG A 15 -4.56 -6.72 -6.81
C ARG A 15 -4.17 -5.23 -6.82
N PRO A 16 -4.54 -4.40 -5.82
CA PRO A 16 -4.13 -3.00 -5.78
C PRO A 16 -2.61 -2.78 -5.62
N LEU A 17 -1.87 -3.80 -5.17
CA LEU A 17 -0.43 -3.73 -4.93
C LEU A 17 0.40 -4.14 -6.15
N LEU A 18 -0.20 -4.82 -7.14
CA LEU A 18 0.51 -5.27 -8.35
C LEU A 18 1.19 -4.12 -9.12
N PRO A 19 0.56 -2.95 -9.31
CA PRO A 19 1.21 -1.83 -10.01
C PRO A 19 2.41 -1.24 -9.26
N LEU A 20 2.57 -1.56 -7.97
CA LEU A 20 3.69 -1.09 -7.14
C LEU A 20 4.90 -2.01 -7.18
N LEU A 21 4.79 -3.18 -7.85
CA LEU A 21 5.89 -4.12 -7.96
C LEU A 21 7.01 -3.53 -8.81
N CYS A 22 8.21 -3.53 -8.25
CA CYS A 22 9.40 -3.02 -8.92
C CYS A 22 10.00 -4.09 -9.82
N ASN A 23 10.84 -3.67 -10.77
CA ASN A 23 11.63 -4.57 -11.63
C ASN A 23 10.78 -5.54 -12.47
N THR A 24 9.65 -5.06 -12.99
CA THR A 24 8.81 -5.81 -13.94
C THR A 24 9.26 -5.65 -15.39
N GLY A 25 10.14 -4.70 -15.68
CA GLY A 25 10.55 -4.36 -17.05
C GLY A 25 9.40 -3.85 -17.93
N GLY A 26 8.32 -3.34 -17.33
CA GLY A 26 7.11 -2.91 -18.02
C GLY A 26 6.13 -4.05 -18.37
N ASN A 27 6.44 -5.30 -17.99
CA ASN A 27 5.54 -6.43 -18.19
C ASN A 27 4.45 -6.44 -17.11
N ASP A 28 3.32 -7.09 -17.44
CA ASP A 28 2.28 -7.36 -16.46
C ASP A 28 2.81 -8.32 -15.37
N PRO A 29 2.66 -7.99 -14.08
CA PRO A 29 3.14 -8.86 -13.01
C PRO A 29 2.45 -10.23 -12.95
N GLU A 30 1.16 -10.31 -13.32
CA GLU A 30 0.43 -11.58 -13.31
C GLU A 30 0.90 -12.50 -14.45
N GLU A 31 1.25 -11.93 -15.61
CA GLU A 31 1.95 -12.65 -16.68
C GLU A 31 3.29 -13.21 -16.20
N LEU A 32 4.13 -12.38 -15.56
CA LEU A 32 5.42 -12.82 -15.04
C LEU A 32 5.30 -13.90 -13.95
N LEU A 33 4.29 -13.82 -13.08
CA LEU A 33 4.05 -14.84 -12.05
C LEU A 33 3.73 -16.20 -12.66
N ASN A 34 2.93 -16.20 -13.74
CA ASN A 34 2.43 -17.38 -14.42
C ASN A 34 3.37 -17.92 -15.52
N ASP A 35 4.49 -17.25 -15.78
CA ASP A 35 5.49 -17.71 -16.74
C ASP A 35 6.28 -18.91 -16.16
N THR A 36 5.94 -20.10 -16.65
CA THR A 36 6.56 -21.39 -16.26
C THR A 36 7.52 -21.93 -17.31
N GLU A 37 7.55 -21.32 -18.49
CA GLU A 37 8.33 -21.79 -19.63
C GLU A 37 9.69 -21.09 -19.71
N THR A 38 9.78 -19.83 -19.26
CA THR A 38 11.05 -19.08 -19.24
C THR A 38 12.01 -19.66 -18.20
N THR A 39 13.18 -20.12 -18.68
CA THR A 39 14.31 -20.55 -17.84
C THR A 39 15.47 -19.56 -17.93
N ALA A 40 16.35 -19.55 -16.92
CA ALA A 40 17.54 -18.69 -16.91
C ALA A 40 18.46 -18.92 -18.12
N SER A 41 18.59 -20.17 -18.56
CA SER A 41 19.41 -20.54 -19.73
C SER A 41 18.78 -20.10 -21.06
N ALA A 42 17.44 -20.04 -21.14
CA ALA A 42 16.73 -19.62 -22.35
C ALA A 42 16.62 -18.10 -22.46
N ASN A 43 16.34 -17.41 -21.35
CA ASN A 43 16.26 -15.96 -21.30
C ASN A 43 16.51 -15.44 -19.88
N VAL A 44 17.79 -15.15 -19.59
CA VAL A 44 18.22 -14.70 -18.26
C VAL A 44 17.54 -13.40 -17.83
N VAL A 45 17.30 -12.46 -18.75
CA VAL A 45 16.68 -11.16 -18.42
C VAL A 45 15.26 -11.37 -17.94
N ARG A 46 14.43 -12.06 -18.74
CA ARG A 46 13.03 -12.33 -18.37
C ARG A 46 12.94 -13.21 -17.14
N TYR A 47 13.83 -14.20 -17.00
CA TYR A 47 13.90 -15.02 -15.79
C TYR A 47 14.17 -14.20 -14.53
N VAL A 48 15.08 -13.22 -14.58
CA VAL A 48 15.35 -12.32 -13.44
C VAL A 48 14.12 -11.48 -13.09
N LEU A 49 13.37 -10.98 -14.08
CA LEU A 49 12.12 -10.24 -13.82
C LEU A 49 11.06 -11.14 -13.13
N ILE A 50 10.92 -12.39 -13.59
CA ILE A 50 10.03 -13.39 -12.98
C ILE A 50 10.41 -13.61 -11.51
N VAL A 51 11.70 -13.84 -11.22
CA VAL A 51 12.19 -14.05 -9.85
C VAL A 51 11.94 -12.81 -8.98
N ALA A 52 12.15 -11.61 -9.52
CA ALA A 52 11.91 -10.35 -8.80
C ALA A 52 10.44 -10.17 -8.41
N VAL A 53 9.52 -10.45 -9.34
CA VAL A 53 8.06 -10.36 -9.08
C VAL A 53 7.63 -11.43 -8.08
N ARG A 54 8.05 -12.69 -8.25
CA ARG A 54 7.73 -13.79 -7.33
C ARG A 54 8.20 -13.49 -5.90
N SER A 55 9.43 -13.00 -5.74
CA SER A 55 9.99 -12.68 -4.43
C SER A 55 9.20 -11.58 -3.70
N GLN A 56 8.76 -10.55 -4.44
CA GLN A 56 7.95 -9.48 -3.85
C GLN A 56 6.55 -9.97 -3.45
N VAL A 57 5.93 -10.83 -4.26
CA VAL A 57 4.64 -11.42 -3.95
C VAL A 57 4.71 -12.37 -2.75
N ASP A 58 5.73 -13.22 -2.67
CA ASP A 58 5.93 -14.13 -1.54
C ASP A 58 6.11 -13.36 -0.24
N LEU A 59 6.84 -12.23 -0.28
CA LEU A 59 6.97 -11.32 0.85
C LEU A 59 5.63 -10.70 1.25
N LEU A 60 4.85 -10.18 0.30
CA LEU A 60 3.52 -9.61 0.58
C LEU A 60 2.59 -10.65 1.21
N GLN A 61 2.56 -11.87 0.68
CA GLN A 61 1.79 -12.97 1.26
C GLN A 61 2.26 -13.35 2.66
N LEU A 62 3.57 -13.34 2.91
CA LEU A 62 4.13 -13.59 4.24
C LEU A 62 3.69 -12.51 5.23
N LEU A 63 3.81 -11.24 4.85
CA LEU A 63 3.41 -10.10 5.69
C LEU A 63 1.90 -10.11 5.98
N TYR A 64 1.08 -10.44 4.99
CA TYR A 64 -0.37 -10.61 5.15
C TYR A 64 -0.70 -11.74 6.12
N ARG A 65 -0.10 -12.94 5.95
CA ARG A 65 -0.29 -14.09 6.86
C ARG A 65 0.18 -13.81 8.28
N LYS A 66 1.17 -12.94 8.46
CA LYS A 66 1.66 -12.49 9.78
C LYS A 66 0.83 -11.36 10.38
N GLY A 67 -0.21 -10.88 9.69
CA GLY A 67 -1.04 -9.75 10.13
C GLY A 67 -0.31 -8.40 10.15
N LEU A 68 0.86 -8.33 9.49
CA LEU A 68 1.69 -7.13 9.37
C LEU A 68 1.29 -6.28 8.16
N LEU A 69 0.70 -6.91 7.16
CA LEU A 69 0.01 -6.24 6.07
C LEU A 69 -1.49 -6.26 6.37
N ARG A 70 -2.08 -5.10 6.62
CA ARG A 70 -3.53 -4.96 6.78
C ARG A 70 -4.06 -4.21 5.57
N THR A 71 -4.96 -4.84 4.83
CA THR A 71 -5.75 -4.16 3.78
C THR A 71 -6.95 -3.42 4.35
N GLU A 72 -7.25 -3.66 5.63
CA GLU A 72 -8.27 -2.97 6.39
C GLU A 72 -7.66 -1.82 7.16
N ILE A 73 -8.23 -0.63 6.96
CA ILE A 73 -7.89 0.55 7.75
C ILE A 73 -8.51 0.35 9.13
N PRO A 74 -7.78 0.62 10.24
CA PRO A 74 -8.33 0.54 11.58
C PRO A 74 -9.68 1.26 11.68
N GLY A 75 -10.67 0.61 12.26
CA GLY A 75 -12.06 1.09 12.27
C GLY A 75 -12.98 0.40 11.25
N GLY A 76 -12.46 -0.54 10.45
CA GLY A 76 -13.28 -1.35 9.53
C GLY A 76 -13.63 -0.65 8.23
N PHE A 77 -12.97 0.48 7.94
CA PHE A 77 -13.16 1.22 6.71
C PHE A 77 -12.43 0.56 5.54
N SER A 78 -13.05 0.56 4.36
CA SER A 78 -12.35 0.35 3.11
C SER A 78 -11.41 1.53 2.81
N PRO A 79 -10.36 1.35 1.97
CA PRO A 79 -9.51 2.44 1.51
C PRO A 79 -10.30 3.61 0.91
N GLU A 80 -11.35 3.31 0.14
CA GLU A 80 -12.22 4.29 -0.49
C GLU A 80 -13.06 5.05 0.53
N GLU A 81 -13.63 4.34 1.52
CA GLU A 81 -14.40 4.95 2.62
C GLU A 81 -13.55 5.88 3.47
N ALA A 82 -12.33 5.46 3.81
CA ALA A 82 -11.39 6.28 4.56
C ALA A 82 -10.96 7.53 3.76
N GLN A 83 -10.77 7.40 2.45
CA GLN A 83 -10.45 8.54 1.58
C GLN A 83 -11.62 9.52 1.50
N ALA A 84 -12.85 9.03 1.35
CA ALA A 84 -14.04 9.87 1.32
C ALA A 84 -14.26 10.60 2.66
N LEU A 85 -14.00 9.94 3.79
CA LEU A 85 -14.04 10.56 5.12
C LEU A 85 -12.99 11.67 5.27
N LEU A 86 -11.77 11.43 4.79
CA LEU A 86 -10.71 12.43 4.79
C LEU A 86 -11.08 13.65 3.95
N ASP A 87 -11.57 13.43 2.73
CA ASP A 87 -11.96 14.50 1.81
C ASP A 87 -13.10 15.35 2.40
N ASN A 88 -14.10 14.71 3.00
CA ASN A 88 -15.20 15.41 3.67
C ASN A 88 -14.74 16.20 4.90
N LEU A 89 -13.83 15.65 5.69
CA LEU A 89 -13.25 16.34 6.84
C LEU A 89 -12.47 17.59 6.40
N VAL A 90 -11.64 17.46 5.36
CA VAL A 90 -10.88 18.55 4.77
C VAL A 90 -11.82 19.61 4.18
N ARG A 91 -12.84 19.21 3.42
CA ARG A 91 -13.85 20.14 2.88
C ARG A 91 -14.61 20.87 3.98
N SER A 92 -14.99 20.18 5.06
CA SER A 92 -15.67 20.78 6.22
C SER A 92 -14.77 21.80 6.92
N HIS A 93 -13.48 21.49 7.13
CA HIS A 93 -12.53 22.41 7.74
C HIS A 93 -12.25 23.63 6.85
N ILE A 94 -12.08 23.43 5.54
CA ILE A 94 -11.91 24.52 4.57
C ILE A 94 -13.19 25.37 4.54
N SER A 95 -14.36 24.76 4.44
CA SER A 95 -15.64 25.48 4.42
C SER A 95 -15.87 26.27 5.70
N LYS A 96 -15.49 25.72 6.87
CA LYS A 96 -15.58 26.41 8.15
C LYS A 96 -14.58 27.57 8.27
N ALA A 97 -13.36 27.38 7.77
CA ALA A 97 -12.35 28.43 7.67
C ALA A 97 -12.74 29.53 6.68
N LEU A 98 -13.56 29.23 5.68
CA LEU A 98 -14.10 30.20 4.72
C LEU A 98 -15.41 30.86 5.20
N SER A 99 -16.19 30.20 6.07
CA SER A 99 -17.50 30.68 6.52
C SER A 99 -17.46 31.64 7.71
N GLY A 100 -16.31 31.83 8.35
CA GLY A 100 -16.16 32.75 9.49
C GLY A 100 -14.77 33.37 9.54
N GLU A 101 -14.67 34.66 9.22
CA GLU A 101 -13.51 35.54 9.41
C GLU A 101 -12.21 35.21 8.65
N ARG A 102 -11.50 36.29 8.23
CA ARG A 102 -10.14 36.20 7.70
C ARG A 102 -9.20 35.72 8.83
N MET A 103 -8.93 34.43 8.89
CA MET A 103 -7.94 33.83 9.77
C MET A 103 -6.54 34.41 9.50
N ALA A 104 -5.81 34.79 10.55
CA ALA A 104 -4.45 35.27 10.41
C ALA A 104 -3.54 34.16 9.85
N ALA A 105 -2.61 34.52 8.96
CA ALA A 105 -1.77 33.55 8.25
C ALA A 105 -0.96 32.65 9.19
N ARG A 106 -0.60 33.16 10.38
CA ARG A 106 0.08 32.40 11.43
C ARG A 106 -0.76 31.22 11.90
N ASP A 107 -2.02 31.47 12.25
CA ASP A 107 -2.90 30.46 12.85
C ASP A 107 -3.27 29.41 11.81
N ARG A 108 -3.54 29.84 10.56
CA ARG A 108 -3.72 28.93 9.42
C ARG A 108 -2.51 28.02 9.21
N ASN A 109 -1.30 28.56 9.24
CA ASN A 109 -0.09 27.77 9.01
C ASN A 109 0.18 26.81 10.19
N ALA A 110 -0.14 27.22 11.42
CA ALA A 110 -0.05 26.37 12.60
C ALA A 110 -1.06 25.20 12.54
N ASP A 111 -2.29 25.47 12.13
CA ASP A 111 -3.33 24.45 11.98
C ASP A 111 -3.00 23.47 10.85
N LEU A 112 -2.55 23.96 9.69
CA LEU A 112 -2.10 23.10 8.59
C LEU A 112 -0.91 22.22 9.00
N ALA A 113 0.05 22.78 9.75
CA ALA A 113 1.16 22.03 10.29
C ALA A 113 0.71 20.96 11.31
N TRP A 114 -0.26 21.29 12.17
CA TRP A 114 -0.81 20.35 13.14
C TRP A 114 -1.60 19.21 12.47
N ILE A 115 -2.48 19.53 11.51
CA ILE A 115 -3.22 18.53 10.73
C ILE A 115 -2.25 17.61 9.97
N GLY A 116 -1.23 18.18 9.32
CA GLY A 116 -0.17 17.42 8.66
C GLY A 116 0.55 16.46 9.61
N GLN A 117 0.90 16.93 10.83
CA GLN A 117 1.52 16.07 11.85
C GLN A 117 0.60 14.95 12.33
N GLN A 118 -0.70 15.20 12.52
CA GLN A 118 -1.65 14.16 12.93
C GLN A 118 -1.83 13.09 11.85
N LEU A 119 -1.94 13.50 10.58
CA LEU A 119 -2.04 12.57 9.46
C LEU A 119 -0.78 11.71 9.32
N VAL A 120 0.41 12.30 9.49
CA VAL A 120 1.69 11.55 9.47
C VAL A 120 1.82 10.61 10.67
N ARG A 121 1.39 11.03 11.87
CA ARG A 121 1.35 10.16 13.07
C ARG A 121 0.41 8.97 12.88
N CYS A 122 -0.77 9.17 12.32
CA CYS A 122 -1.71 8.09 12.02
C CYS A 122 -1.15 7.12 10.96
N ARG A 123 -0.37 7.61 9.98
CA ARG A 123 0.31 6.78 8.98
C ARG A 123 1.49 5.97 9.53
N LEU A 124 2.09 6.40 10.65
CA LEU A 124 3.24 5.75 11.29
C LEU A 124 2.88 4.83 12.46
N VAL A 125 1.59 4.58 12.74
CA VAL A 125 1.19 3.49 13.64
C VAL A 125 1.31 2.14 12.91
N CYS A 126 2.55 1.80 12.55
CA CYS A 126 2.96 0.43 12.36
C CYS A 126 2.90 -0.26 13.75
N PRO A 127 2.36 -1.49 13.85
CA PRO A 127 2.35 -2.28 15.08
C PRO A 127 3.74 -2.49 15.71
N CYS A 128 4.80 -2.22 14.93
CA CYS A 128 6.18 -2.39 15.34
C CYS A 128 6.69 -1.38 16.40
N GLN A 129 5.99 -0.27 16.66
CA GLN A 129 6.42 0.69 17.70
C GLN A 129 5.88 0.45 19.12
N HIS A 130 4.89 -0.45 19.29
CA HIS A 130 4.36 -0.76 20.62
C HIS A 130 5.35 -1.58 21.47
N TRP A 131 6.25 -2.34 20.84
CA TRP A 131 7.20 -3.21 21.52
C TRP A 131 8.45 -2.50 22.07
N LYS A 132 8.70 -1.23 21.69
CA LYS A 132 9.83 -0.44 22.24
C LYS A 132 9.50 0.33 23.52
N ARG A 133 8.27 0.25 24.03
CA ARG A 133 7.81 1.01 25.21
C ARG A 133 7.52 0.13 26.45
N MET A 134 7.81 -1.17 26.38
CA MET A 134 7.70 -2.11 27.50
C MET A 134 9.02 -2.85 27.77
N GLY A 135 10.16 -2.17 27.58
CA GLY A 135 11.49 -2.62 27.97
C GLY A 135 12.24 -1.48 28.64
#